data_AF-A0A6H1U2A8-F1
#
_entry.id   AF-A0A6H1U2A8-F1
#
_cell.length_a   1.000
_cell.length_b   1.000
_cell.length_c   1.000
_cell.angle_alpha   90.00
_cell.angle_beta   90.00
_cell.angle_gamma   90.00
#
_symmetry.space_group_name_H-M   'P 1'
#
loop_
_entity.id
_entity.type
_entity.pdbx_description
1 polymer ?
#
loop_
_entity_poly.entity_id
_entity_poly.type
_entity_poly.pdbx_seq_one_letter_code
_entity_poly.pdbx_strand_id
1 'polypeptide(L)'
;MSSERPEPRLKTPFIPPRKRRQLTERLVLATAVAWAIGGRLGSSYGPSLGLENPDILQGTGIVGIVVAGTIAGAAVGVLQMFSLWGYVQPWAWAIATTVGWAISAAIAGIWGTGIPSLQWVEWGTGASLLWPIFWTPAAFVALGIAQTVALRRSATGVWGWLAVPSLGMLAVTVLRLLLFSLGWGTRATGGAIAHFILELASGATFGLVQAIALFPCTRETVAPPASAKTALQIDDPEILAELSAQLQRQLEGAFGEGEGLVYAAIVVRDGQLHSYQPINGAAHDLGESTPLARFGIISLAGEGVEVPHARLQILVSPSGEVRVRSWTP
;
A
#
# COMPACT_ATOMS: atom_id res chain seq x y z
N MET A 1 -20.08 17.84 33.02
CA MET A 1 -19.76 16.56 32.35
C MET A 1 -20.53 16.52 31.04
N SER A 2 -20.00 17.16 29.99
CA SER A 2 -20.59 17.10 28.65
C SER A 2 -20.20 15.76 28.02
N SER A 3 -21.19 14.93 27.71
CA SER A 3 -20.96 13.73 26.90
C SER A 3 -20.61 14.20 25.48
N GLU A 4 -19.33 14.19 25.13
CA GLU A 4 -18.92 14.25 23.73
C GLU A 4 -19.56 13.07 23.01
N ARG A 5 -20.54 13.34 22.14
CA ARG A 5 -20.96 12.32 21.18
C ARG A 5 -19.73 12.05 20.30
N PRO A 6 -19.25 10.80 20.20
CA PRO A 6 -18.15 10.50 19.30
C PRO A 6 -18.57 10.91 17.89
N GLU A 7 -17.77 11.79 17.27
CA GLU A 7 -18.04 12.29 15.93
C GLU A 7 -18.23 11.13 14.94
N PRO A 8 -19.18 11.23 13.99
CA PRO A 8 -19.46 10.15 13.06
C PRO A 8 -18.23 9.88 12.18
N ARG A 9 -17.59 8.72 12.37
CA ARG A 9 -16.50 8.27 11.51
C ARG A 9 -17.06 7.84 10.16
N LEU A 10 -16.64 8.51 9.09
CA LEU A 10 -16.98 8.12 7.73
C LEU A 10 -16.00 7.07 7.22
N LYS A 11 -16.54 6.00 6.63
CA LYS A 11 -15.74 5.05 5.86
C LYS A 11 -15.54 5.61 4.46
N THR A 12 -14.33 6.05 4.16
CA THR A 12 -13.95 6.47 2.80
C THR A 12 -13.14 5.37 2.12
N PRO A 13 -13.14 5.31 0.77
CA PRO A 13 -12.29 4.38 0.04
C PRO A 13 -10.83 4.57 0.43
N PHE A 14 -10.11 3.47 0.70
CA PHE A 14 -8.69 3.52 1.02
C PHE A 14 -7.88 4.11 -0.14
N ILE A 15 -8.22 3.71 -1.38
CA ILE A 15 -7.69 4.31 -2.61
C ILE A 15 -8.82 5.06 -3.33
N PRO A 16 -8.67 6.38 -3.54
CA PRO A 16 -9.62 7.18 -4.31
C PRO A 16 -9.83 6.61 -5.72
N PRO A 17 -11.06 6.53 -6.24
CA PRO A 17 -11.35 5.95 -7.56
C PRO A 17 -10.49 6.52 -8.70
N ARG A 18 -10.22 7.84 -8.66
CA ARG A 18 -9.40 8.54 -9.66
C ARG A 18 -7.92 8.12 -9.65
N LYS A 19 -7.39 7.67 -8.50
CA LYS A 19 -6.00 7.25 -8.33
C LYS A 19 -5.77 5.75 -8.52
N ARG A 20 -6.85 4.95 -8.65
CA ARG A 20 -6.78 3.49 -8.76
C ARG A 20 -5.93 3.03 -9.95
N ARG A 21 -6.16 3.60 -11.14
CA ARG A 21 -5.41 3.25 -12.35
C ARG A 21 -3.91 3.50 -12.19
N GLN A 22 -3.56 4.72 -11.76
CA GLN A 22 -2.16 5.11 -11.56
C GLN A 22 -1.46 4.23 -10.51
N LEU A 23 -2.16 3.89 -9.42
CA LEU A 23 -1.63 2.99 -8.40
C LEU A 23 -1.41 1.58 -8.96
N THR A 24 -2.39 1.02 -9.68
CA THR A 24 -2.28 -0.31 -10.29
C THR A 24 -1.08 -0.38 -11.22
N GLU A 25 -0.93 0.59 -12.13
CA GLU A 25 0.19 0.63 -13.08
C GLU A 25 1.54 0.62 -12.34
N ARG A 26 1.70 1.47 -11.32
CA ARG A 26 2.92 1.55 -10.52
C ARG A 26 3.17 0.27 -9.70
N LEU A 27 2.15 -0.28 -9.07
CA LEU A 27 2.29 -1.47 -8.21
C LEU A 27 2.59 -2.72 -9.05
N VAL A 28 1.90 -2.90 -10.18
CA VAL A 28 2.13 -3.99 -11.13
C VAL A 28 3.54 -3.91 -11.68
N LEU A 29 3.98 -2.73 -12.15
CA LEU A 29 5.32 -2.56 -12.69
C LEU A 29 6.41 -2.82 -11.63
N ALA A 30 6.25 -2.24 -10.44
CA ALA A 30 7.17 -2.46 -9.32
C ALA A 30 7.29 -3.94 -8.96
N THR A 31 6.16 -4.65 -8.88
CA THR A 31 6.13 -6.08 -8.55
C THR A 31 6.74 -6.91 -9.68
N ALA A 32 6.44 -6.62 -10.95
CA ALA A 32 7.01 -7.30 -12.11
C ALA A 32 8.54 -7.19 -12.16
N VAL A 33 9.06 -5.97 -12.02
CA VAL A 33 10.50 -5.70 -12.02
C VAL A 33 11.18 -6.38 -10.84
N ALA A 34 10.62 -6.24 -9.63
CA ALA A 34 11.15 -6.90 -8.44
C ALA A 34 11.19 -8.43 -8.58
N TRP A 35 10.15 -9.00 -9.17
CA TRP A 35 10.05 -10.44 -9.40
C TRP A 35 11.11 -10.92 -10.40
N ALA A 36 11.30 -10.21 -11.50
CA ALA A 36 12.32 -10.54 -12.50
C ALA A 36 13.75 -10.42 -11.94
N ILE A 37 14.01 -9.40 -11.12
CA ILE A 37 15.28 -9.23 -10.41
C ILE A 37 15.46 -10.38 -9.41
N GLY A 38 14.47 -10.62 -8.55
CA GLY A 38 14.51 -11.68 -7.52
C GLY A 38 14.69 -13.08 -8.12
N GLY A 39 13.98 -13.40 -9.20
CA GLY A 39 14.11 -14.67 -9.92
C GLY A 39 15.49 -14.86 -10.53
N ARG A 40 16.11 -13.79 -11.05
CA ARG A 40 17.46 -13.85 -11.62
C ARG A 40 18.58 -13.90 -10.58
N LEU A 41 18.39 -13.23 -9.44
CA LEU A 41 19.31 -13.35 -8.31
C LEU A 41 19.21 -14.76 -7.71
N GLY A 42 18.00 -15.28 -7.51
CA GLY A 42 17.78 -16.64 -7.01
C GLY A 42 18.45 -17.73 -7.87
N SER A 43 18.33 -17.65 -9.20
CA SER A 43 18.97 -18.61 -10.10
C SER A 43 20.49 -18.45 -10.20
N SER A 44 21.01 -17.22 -10.10
CA SER A 44 22.47 -16.95 -10.14
C SER A 44 23.20 -17.39 -8.86
N TYR A 45 22.55 -17.31 -7.69
CA TYR A 45 23.16 -17.66 -6.40
C TYR A 45 22.83 -19.09 -5.94
N GLY A 46 21.91 -19.80 -6.59
CA GLY A 46 21.61 -21.19 -6.24
C GLY A 46 22.82 -22.13 -6.20
N PRO A 47 23.70 -22.09 -7.22
CA PRO A 47 24.91 -22.92 -7.24
C PRO A 47 25.91 -22.55 -6.12
N SER A 48 26.08 -21.26 -5.84
CA SER A 48 27.02 -20.78 -4.80
C SER A 48 26.49 -20.95 -3.38
N LEU A 49 25.17 -21.09 -3.20
CA LEU A 49 24.52 -21.43 -1.94
C LEU A 49 24.38 -22.95 -1.72
N GLY A 50 24.92 -23.78 -2.62
CA GLY A 50 24.89 -25.24 -2.50
C GLY A 50 23.50 -25.86 -2.70
N LEU A 51 22.55 -25.14 -3.33
CA LEU A 51 21.19 -25.62 -3.57
C LEU A 51 21.10 -26.75 -4.63
N GLU A 52 22.20 -27.06 -5.31
CA GLU A 52 22.28 -28.11 -6.33
C GLU A 52 22.65 -29.50 -5.77
N ASN A 53 23.10 -29.58 -4.51
CA ASN A 53 23.61 -30.83 -3.94
C ASN A 53 22.51 -31.57 -3.15
N PRO A 54 22.05 -32.76 -3.61
CA PRO A 54 20.89 -33.42 -3.02
C PRO A 54 21.12 -33.96 -1.60
N ASP A 55 22.36 -34.29 -1.21
CA ASP A 55 22.69 -34.75 0.15
C ASP A 55 22.63 -33.62 1.20
N ILE A 56 22.69 -32.37 0.74
CA ILE A 56 22.58 -31.14 1.54
C ILE A 56 21.10 -30.75 1.76
N LEU A 57 20.15 -31.40 1.08
CA LEU A 57 18.69 -31.15 1.23
C LEU A 57 18.10 -31.66 2.54
N GLN A 58 18.83 -32.43 3.35
CA GLN A 58 18.34 -32.92 4.64
C GLN A 58 18.48 -31.92 5.81
N GLY A 59 19.06 -30.72 5.59
CA GLY A 59 19.06 -29.65 6.60
C GLY A 59 19.53 -28.27 6.11
N THR A 60 20.46 -28.23 5.17
CA THR A 60 21.07 -27.00 4.62
C THR A 60 20.28 -26.38 3.46
N GLY A 61 19.45 -27.17 2.77
CA GLY A 61 18.58 -26.68 1.69
C GLY A 61 17.51 -25.67 2.14
N ILE A 62 16.96 -25.82 3.35
CA ILE A 62 15.96 -24.88 3.90
C ILE A 62 16.57 -23.49 4.11
N VAL A 63 17.83 -23.41 4.55
CA VAL A 63 18.53 -22.13 4.74
C VAL A 63 18.66 -21.39 3.41
N GLY A 64 19.05 -22.07 2.34
CA GLY A 64 19.14 -21.45 1.02
C GLY A 64 17.77 -21.00 0.48
N ILE A 65 16.70 -21.77 0.71
CA ILE A 65 15.31 -21.39 0.36
C ILE A 65 14.88 -20.14 1.13
N VAL A 66 15.18 -20.06 2.43
CA VAL A 66 14.89 -18.89 3.26
C VAL A 66 15.67 -17.66 2.80
N VAL A 67 16.97 -17.81 2.49
CA VAL A 67 17.81 -16.71 1.99
C VAL A 67 17.28 -16.20 0.64
N ALA A 68 17.01 -17.09 -0.31
CA ALA A 68 16.45 -16.72 -1.60
C ALA A 68 15.06 -16.06 -1.46
N GLY A 69 14.20 -16.61 -0.59
CA GLY A 69 12.90 -16.03 -0.26
C GLY A 69 13.02 -14.65 0.39
N THR A 70 14.02 -14.44 1.23
CA THR A 70 14.32 -13.14 1.86
C THR A 70 14.75 -12.12 0.82
N ILE A 71 15.64 -12.48 -0.11
CA ILE A 71 16.10 -11.60 -1.19
C ILE A 71 14.90 -11.21 -2.09
N ALA A 72 14.10 -12.19 -2.50
CA ALA A 72 12.91 -11.95 -3.31
C ALA A 72 11.88 -11.06 -2.58
N GLY A 73 11.58 -11.38 -1.32
CA GLY A 73 10.69 -10.59 -0.48
C GLY A 73 11.17 -9.16 -0.26
N ALA A 74 12.48 -8.97 -0.07
CA ALA A 74 13.09 -7.64 0.04
C ALA A 74 12.98 -6.85 -1.26
N ALA A 75 13.29 -7.47 -2.41
CA ALA A 75 13.13 -6.82 -3.71
C ALA A 75 11.68 -6.38 -3.93
N VAL A 76 10.71 -7.27 -3.70
CA VAL A 76 9.28 -6.95 -3.87
C VAL A 76 8.83 -5.88 -2.87
N GLY A 77 9.14 -6.06 -1.59
CA GLY A 77 8.76 -5.14 -0.53
C GLY A 77 9.29 -3.73 -0.74
N VAL A 78 10.58 -3.59 -1.08
CA VAL A 78 11.24 -2.29 -1.32
C VAL A 78 10.72 -1.62 -2.57
N LEU A 79 10.51 -2.34 -3.67
CA LEU A 79 9.97 -1.71 -4.89
C LEU A 79 8.49 -1.32 -4.73
N GLN A 80 7.68 -2.17 -4.11
CA GLN A 80 6.26 -1.87 -3.85
C GLN A 80 6.09 -0.71 -2.86
N MET A 81 7.02 -0.53 -1.93
CA MET A 81 7.03 0.56 -0.95
C MET A 81 6.82 1.93 -1.60
N PHE A 82 7.49 2.20 -2.73
CA PHE A 82 7.37 3.48 -3.44
C PHE A 82 6.00 3.65 -4.09
N SER A 83 5.39 2.57 -4.56
CA SER A 83 4.05 2.59 -5.16
C SER A 83 2.96 2.84 -4.11
N LEU A 84 3.15 2.34 -2.89
CA LEU A 84 2.21 2.50 -1.78
C LEU A 84 2.52 3.71 -0.89
N TRP A 85 3.51 4.52 -1.27
CA TRP A 85 3.88 5.73 -0.54
C TRP A 85 2.68 6.68 -0.43
N GLY A 86 2.33 7.04 0.81
CA GLY A 86 1.18 7.89 1.12
C GLY A 86 -0.13 7.15 1.40
N TYR A 87 -0.16 5.82 1.25
CA TYR A 87 -1.31 4.98 1.65
C TYR A 87 -1.01 4.12 2.88
N VAL A 88 0.20 3.58 2.96
CA VAL A 88 0.68 2.77 4.10
C VAL A 88 2.04 3.29 4.59
N GLN A 89 2.42 2.91 5.81
CA GLN A 89 3.77 3.18 6.31
C GLN A 89 4.81 2.43 5.45
N PRO A 90 5.68 3.12 4.69
CA PRO A 90 6.50 2.49 3.65
C PRO A 90 7.41 1.37 4.18
N TRP A 91 8.14 1.64 5.26
CA TRP A 91 9.06 0.68 5.88
C TRP A 91 8.34 -0.54 6.48
N ALA A 92 7.17 -0.33 7.08
CA ALA A 92 6.40 -1.43 7.64
C ALA A 92 5.94 -2.39 6.53
N TRP A 93 5.57 -1.87 5.36
CA TRP A 93 5.24 -2.68 4.19
C TRP A 93 6.42 -3.52 3.69
N ALA A 94 7.59 -2.89 3.54
CA ALA A 94 8.79 -3.57 3.06
C ALA A 94 9.22 -4.70 4.01
N ILE A 95 9.24 -4.44 5.32
CA ILE A 95 9.57 -5.44 6.35
C ILE A 95 8.54 -6.58 6.35
N ALA A 96 7.25 -6.24 6.37
CA ALA A 96 6.18 -7.24 6.36
C ALA A 96 6.25 -8.15 5.12
N THR A 97 6.53 -7.56 3.95
CA THR A 97 6.66 -8.32 2.70
C THR A 97 7.89 -9.22 2.74
N THR A 98 9.03 -8.72 3.21
CA THR A 98 10.28 -9.50 3.31
C THR A 98 10.13 -10.69 4.25
N VAL A 99 9.67 -10.44 5.49
CA VAL A 99 9.52 -11.48 6.51
C VAL A 99 8.43 -12.47 6.10
N GLY A 100 7.29 -11.98 5.64
CA GLY A 100 6.18 -12.82 5.18
C GLY A 100 6.59 -13.74 4.03
N TRP A 101 7.39 -13.24 3.09
CA TRP A 101 7.90 -14.03 1.97
C TRP A 101 8.90 -15.09 2.41
N ALA A 102 9.84 -14.73 3.30
CA ALA A 102 10.83 -15.68 3.83
C ALA A 102 10.15 -16.85 4.56
N ILE A 103 9.15 -16.56 5.38
CA ILE A 103 8.35 -17.60 6.07
C ILE A 103 7.56 -18.43 5.06
N SER A 104 6.91 -17.80 4.08
CA SER A 104 6.16 -18.50 3.03
C SER A 104 7.07 -19.45 2.24
N ALA A 105 8.27 -18.99 1.89
CA ALA A 105 9.27 -19.81 1.20
C ALA A 105 9.73 -21.00 2.06
N ALA A 106 9.95 -20.78 3.37
CA ALA A 106 10.32 -21.85 4.30
C ALA A 106 9.22 -22.92 4.38
N ILE A 107 7.96 -22.51 4.57
CA ILE A 107 6.80 -23.42 4.64
C ILE A 107 6.67 -24.22 3.34
N ALA A 108 6.75 -23.54 2.19
CA ALA A 108 6.69 -24.20 0.89
C ALA A 108 7.84 -25.22 0.70
N GLY A 109 9.06 -24.87 1.11
CA GLY A 109 10.22 -25.76 1.04
C GLY A 109 10.11 -26.99 1.96
N ILE A 110 9.63 -26.80 3.19
CA ILE A 110 9.41 -27.90 4.15
C ILE A 110 8.33 -28.85 3.64
N TRP A 111 7.21 -28.32 3.15
CA TRP A 111 6.15 -29.16 2.57
C TRP A 111 6.59 -29.88 1.29
N GLY A 112 7.46 -29.25 0.49
CA GLY A 112 8.05 -29.87 -0.68
C GLY A 112 8.99 -31.04 -0.38
N THR A 113 9.61 -31.07 0.81
CA THR A 113 10.61 -32.08 1.18
C THR A 113 10.09 -33.12 2.19
N GLY A 114 9.06 -32.79 2.97
CA GLY A 114 8.65 -33.53 4.18
C GLY A 114 7.53 -34.57 4.04
N ILE A 115 7.03 -34.91 2.84
CA ILE A 115 5.98 -35.93 2.67
C ILE A 115 6.51 -37.11 1.82
N PRO A 116 7.06 -38.17 2.45
CA PRO A 116 7.76 -39.27 1.76
C PRO A 116 6.88 -40.12 0.84
N SER A 117 5.57 -40.24 1.11
CA SER A 117 4.64 -41.05 0.31
C SER A 117 4.31 -40.46 -1.08
N LEU A 118 4.79 -39.24 -1.36
CA LEU A 118 4.43 -38.47 -2.57
C LEU A 118 5.66 -38.12 -3.44
N GLN A 119 6.83 -38.68 -3.13
CA GLN A 119 8.10 -38.47 -3.87
C GLN A 119 8.14 -39.13 -5.27
N TRP A 120 7.07 -39.81 -5.69
CA TRP A 120 6.97 -40.55 -6.96
C TRP A 120 6.69 -39.70 -8.20
N VAL A 121 6.77 -38.38 -8.09
CA VAL A 121 6.43 -37.47 -9.19
C VAL A 121 7.70 -36.85 -9.75
N GLU A 122 8.27 -37.51 -10.75
CA GLU A 122 9.46 -37.05 -11.47
C GLU A 122 9.24 -35.67 -12.10
N TRP A 123 10.22 -34.78 -11.89
CA TRP A 123 10.33 -33.48 -12.55
C TRP A 123 10.24 -33.66 -14.06
N GLY A 124 9.18 -33.13 -14.68
CA GLY A 124 8.95 -33.24 -16.13
C GLY A 124 7.76 -34.13 -16.53
N THR A 125 7.14 -34.85 -15.59
CA THR A 125 5.82 -35.45 -15.80
C THR A 125 4.72 -34.43 -15.43
N GLY A 126 3.58 -34.43 -16.12
CA GLY A 126 2.49 -33.47 -15.88
C GLY A 126 1.95 -33.45 -14.43
N ALA A 127 2.24 -34.48 -13.64
CA ALA A 127 1.93 -34.53 -12.21
C ALA A 127 2.84 -33.59 -11.36
N SER A 128 4.09 -33.33 -11.79
CA SER A 128 5.02 -32.39 -11.13
C SER A 128 4.57 -30.93 -11.26
N LEU A 129 3.67 -30.65 -12.21
CA LEU A 129 3.05 -29.34 -12.40
C LEU A 129 1.89 -29.09 -11.43
N LEU A 130 1.23 -30.13 -10.90
CA LEU A 130 0.07 -30.00 -10.02
C LEU A 130 0.46 -29.74 -8.56
N TRP A 131 1.61 -30.25 -8.11
CA TRP A 131 2.08 -30.10 -6.73
C TRP A 131 2.34 -28.63 -6.32
N PRO A 132 3.00 -27.78 -7.13
CA PRO A 132 3.18 -26.37 -6.82
C PRO A 132 1.88 -25.54 -6.83
N ILE A 133 0.79 -26.05 -7.42
CA ILE A 133 -0.50 -25.34 -7.59
C ILE A 133 -1.21 -25.17 -6.25
N PHE A 134 -1.11 -26.15 -5.35
CA PHE A 134 -1.87 -26.12 -4.10
C PHE A 134 -1.02 -25.66 -2.92
N TRP A 135 0.20 -26.17 -2.81
CA TRP A 135 1.04 -25.92 -1.63
C TRP A 135 1.72 -24.55 -1.63
N THR A 136 2.19 -24.09 -2.79
CA THR A 136 2.83 -22.77 -2.89
C THR A 136 1.83 -21.66 -2.55
N PRO A 137 0.60 -21.63 -3.11
CA PRO A 137 -0.41 -20.65 -2.68
C PRO A 137 -0.77 -20.76 -1.20
N ALA A 138 -0.92 -21.98 -0.67
CA ALA A 138 -1.25 -22.17 0.74
C ALA A 138 -0.15 -21.63 1.68
N ALA A 139 1.12 -21.80 1.34
CA ALA A 139 2.23 -21.27 2.13
C ALA A 139 2.25 -19.74 2.18
N PHE A 140 1.76 -19.06 1.13
CA PHE A 140 1.71 -17.60 1.04
C PHE A 140 0.65 -16.94 1.93
N VAL A 141 -0.14 -17.72 2.67
CA VAL A 141 -0.97 -17.18 3.77
C VAL A 141 -0.10 -16.47 4.80
N ALA A 142 1.14 -16.93 5.05
CA ALA A 142 2.06 -16.27 5.97
C ALA A 142 2.43 -14.85 5.51
N LEU A 143 2.63 -14.64 4.20
CA LEU A 143 2.80 -13.30 3.64
C LEU A 143 1.53 -12.45 3.82
N GLY A 144 0.35 -13.05 3.62
CA GLY A 144 -0.94 -12.41 3.87
C GLY A 144 -1.10 -11.92 5.31
N ILE A 145 -0.72 -12.75 6.30
CA ILE A 145 -0.72 -12.38 7.72
C ILE A 145 0.19 -11.17 7.95
N ALA A 146 1.44 -11.23 7.50
CA ALA A 146 2.42 -10.17 7.71
C ALA A 146 1.95 -8.83 7.10
N GLN A 147 1.50 -8.84 5.86
CA GLN A 147 1.01 -7.63 5.18
C GLN A 147 -0.30 -7.11 5.79
N THR A 148 -1.17 -7.98 6.30
CA THR A 148 -2.40 -7.58 7.02
C THR A 148 -2.07 -6.76 8.26
N VAL A 149 -1.03 -7.14 9.01
CA VAL A 149 -0.57 -6.36 10.18
C VAL A 149 -0.11 -4.96 9.77
N ALA A 150 0.61 -4.83 8.66
CA ALA A 150 1.05 -3.54 8.14
C ALA A 150 -0.15 -2.69 7.66
N LEU A 151 -1.12 -3.28 6.97
CA LEU A 151 -2.29 -2.58 6.42
C LEU A 151 -3.29 -2.12 7.48
N ARG A 152 -3.47 -2.89 8.57
CA ARG A 152 -4.40 -2.54 9.66
C ARG A 152 -4.10 -1.20 10.33
N ARG A 153 -2.87 -0.69 10.19
CA ARG A 153 -2.48 0.64 10.69
C ARG A 153 -3.09 1.78 9.87
N SER A 154 -3.50 1.51 8.63
CA SER A 154 -3.90 2.55 7.67
C SER A 154 -5.25 2.28 6.99
N ALA A 155 -5.77 1.05 7.05
CA ALA A 155 -7.00 0.62 6.41
C ALA A 155 -7.87 -0.22 7.34
N THR A 156 -9.19 -0.17 7.11
CA THR A 156 -10.23 -1.02 7.69
C THR A 156 -10.81 -1.95 6.61
N GLY A 157 -11.42 -3.06 7.03
CA GLY A 157 -11.92 -4.09 6.09
C GLY A 157 -10.83 -5.00 5.50
N VAL A 158 -9.66 -5.03 6.12
CA VAL A 158 -8.44 -5.71 5.62
C VAL A 158 -8.47 -7.23 5.78
N TRP A 159 -9.50 -7.82 6.39
CA TRP A 159 -9.53 -9.27 6.67
C TRP A 159 -9.41 -10.14 5.41
N GLY A 160 -9.92 -9.68 4.27
CA GLY A 160 -9.75 -10.36 2.98
C GLY A 160 -8.31 -10.41 2.49
N TRP A 161 -7.42 -9.53 2.98
CA TRP A 161 -6.01 -9.47 2.58
C TRP A 161 -5.21 -10.71 2.98
N LEU A 162 -5.67 -11.45 3.99
CA LEU A 162 -5.03 -12.68 4.44
C LEU A 162 -4.84 -13.69 3.31
N ALA A 163 -5.80 -13.79 2.39
CA ALA A 163 -5.76 -14.72 1.27
C ALA A 163 -5.19 -14.10 -0.01
N VAL A 164 -4.94 -12.79 -0.06
CA VAL A 164 -4.57 -12.08 -1.30
C VAL A 164 -3.25 -12.58 -1.87
N PRO A 165 -2.16 -12.73 -1.09
CA PRO A 165 -0.93 -13.30 -1.61
C PRO A 165 -1.10 -14.74 -2.10
N SER A 166 -1.90 -15.56 -1.42
CA SER A 166 -2.21 -16.92 -1.87
C SER A 166 -2.95 -16.93 -3.21
N LEU A 167 -3.98 -16.09 -3.37
CA LEU A 167 -4.70 -15.94 -4.64
C LEU A 167 -3.79 -15.40 -5.74
N GLY A 168 -2.87 -14.48 -5.40
CA GLY A 168 -1.85 -13.99 -6.31
C GLY A 168 -0.95 -15.11 -6.81
N MET A 169 -0.44 -15.96 -5.92
CA MET A 169 0.37 -17.12 -6.29
C MET A 169 -0.41 -18.12 -7.14
N LEU A 170 -1.67 -18.38 -6.79
CA LEU A 170 -2.52 -19.25 -7.59
C LEU A 170 -2.69 -18.72 -9.02
N ALA A 171 -2.95 -17.42 -9.17
CA ALA A 171 -3.07 -16.77 -10.47
C ALA A 171 -1.76 -16.85 -11.28
N VAL A 172 -0.61 -16.66 -10.64
CA VAL A 172 0.71 -16.85 -11.26
C VAL A 172 0.89 -18.28 -11.73
N THR A 173 0.54 -19.27 -10.90
CA THR A 173 0.69 -20.68 -11.29
C THR A 173 -0.23 -21.05 -12.45
N VAL A 174 -1.48 -20.57 -12.46
CA VAL A 174 -2.40 -20.74 -13.60
C VAL A 174 -1.84 -20.11 -14.87
N LEU A 175 -1.32 -18.88 -14.80
CA LEU A 175 -0.66 -18.22 -15.93
C LEU A 175 0.50 -19.06 -16.47
N ARG A 176 1.39 -19.52 -15.59
CA ARG A 176 2.56 -20.34 -15.97
C ARG A 176 2.14 -21.65 -16.62
N LEU A 177 1.10 -22.30 -16.10
CA LEU A 177 0.55 -23.54 -16.68
C LEU A 177 -0.02 -23.31 -18.08
N LEU A 178 -0.77 -22.22 -18.27
CA LEU A 178 -1.31 -21.83 -19.58
C LEU A 178 -0.19 -21.55 -20.57
N LEU A 179 0.83 -20.77 -20.18
CA LEU A 179 1.98 -20.49 -21.04
C LEU A 179 2.75 -21.78 -21.39
N PHE A 180 2.99 -22.65 -20.41
CA PHE A 180 3.62 -23.94 -20.63
C PHE A 180 2.83 -24.82 -21.62
N SER A 181 1.50 -24.86 -21.50
CA SER A 181 0.62 -25.58 -22.42
C SER A 181 0.67 -25.04 -23.86
N LEU A 182 1.00 -23.77 -24.03
CA LEU A 182 1.23 -23.10 -25.32
C LEU A 182 2.68 -23.26 -25.82
N GLY A 183 3.50 -24.06 -25.15
CA GLY A 183 4.89 -24.32 -25.52
C GLY A 183 5.91 -23.28 -25.04
N TRP A 184 5.47 -22.27 -24.28
CA TRP A 184 6.36 -21.27 -23.67
C TRP A 184 7.11 -21.85 -22.47
N GLY A 185 8.44 -21.70 -22.44
CA GLY A 185 9.31 -22.25 -21.39
C GLY A 185 9.78 -23.68 -21.64
N THR A 186 9.47 -24.26 -22.81
CA THR A 186 10.07 -25.51 -23.27
C THR A 186 11.46 -25.26 -23.88
N ARG A 187 12.29 -26.30 -24.06
CA ARG A 187 13.63 -26.18 -24.68
C ARG A 187 13.61 -25.49 -26.06
N ALA A 188 12.48 -25.50 -26.77
CA ALA A 188 12.30 -24.84 -28.07
C ALA A 188 12.12 -23.31 -27.99
N THR A 189 11.67 -22.77 -26.85
CA THR A 189 11.52 -21.32 -26.58
C THR A 189 12.52 -20.80 -25.52
N GLY A 190 13.38 -21.68 -24.98
CA GLY A 190 14.18 -21.52 -23.76
C GLY A 190 15.41 -20.61 -23.82
N GLY A 191 15.29 -19.42 -24.41
CA GLY A 191 16.30 -18.37 -24.29
C GLY A 191 16.19 -17.58 -22.98
N ALA A 192 17.27 -16.94 -22.54
CA ALA A 192 17.29 -16.09 -21.35
C ALA A 192 16.23 -14.97 -21.37
N ILE A 193 15.87 -14.50 -22.58
CA ILE A 193 14.82 -13.50 -22.81
C ILE A 193 13.43 -14.07 -22.49
N ALA A 194 13.12 -15.29 -22.92
CA ALA A 194 11.82 -15.91 -22.66
C ALA A 194 11.61 -16.16 -21.15
N HIS A 195 12.65 -16.62 -20.45
CA HIS A 195 12.63 -16.73 -18.99
C HIS A 195 12.41 -15.37 -18.31
N PHE A 196 13.08 -14.32 -18.77
CA PHE A 196 12.91 -12.98 -18.22
C PHE A 196 11.48 -12.44 -18.43
N ILE A 197 10.89 -12.65 -19.61
CA ILE A 197 9.50 -12.27 -19.89
C ILE A 197 8.53 -13.06 -19.01
N LEU A 198 8.76 -14.35 -18.80
CA LEU A 198 7.94 -15.19 -17.92
C LEU A 198 7.95 -14.69 -16.47
N GLU A 199 9.12 -14.29 -15.96
CA GLU A 199 9.25 -13.72 -14.62
C GLU A 199 8.57 -12.35 -14.50
N LEU A 200 8.69 -11.49 -15.52
CA LEU A 200 7.95 -10.22 -15.58
C LEU A 200 6.43 -10.45 -15.56
N ALA A 201 5.93 -11.36 -16.39
CA ALA A 201 4.50 -11.67 -16.47
C ALA A 201 3.99 -12.23 -15.13
N SER A 202 4.77 -13.09 -14.47
CA SER A 202 4.45 -13.62 -13.15
C SER A 202 4.32 -12.51 -12.11
N GLY A 203 5.33 -11.64 -11.99
CA GLY A 203 5.28 -10.54 -11.04
C GLY A 203 4.17 -9.52 -11.37
N ALA A 204 3.88 -9.30 -12.65
CA ALA A 204 2.77 -8.44 -13.07
C ALA A 204 1.42 -9.00 -12.63
N THR A 205 1.17 -10.30 -12.84
CA THR A 205 -0.05 -10.97 -12.37
C THR A 205 -0.18 -10.91 -10.86
N PHE A 206 0.90 -11.19 -10.12
CA PHE A 206 0.90 -11.10 -8.66
C PHE A 206 0.61 -9.68 -8.16
N GLY A 207 1.22 -8.67 -8.79
CA GLY A 207 0.99 -7.26 -8.47
C GLY A 207 -0.43 -6.79 -8.81
N LEU A 208 -1.01 -7.30 -9.89
CA LEU A 208 -2.36 -6.96 -10.31
C LEU A 208 -3.41 -7.46 -9.31
N VAL A 209 -3.27 -8.70 -8.83
CA VAL A 209 -4.16 -9.26 -7.81
C VAL A 209 -4.12 -8.43 -6.54
N GLN A 210 -2.91 -8.06 -6.07
CA GLN A 210 -2.75 -7.17 -4.92
C GLN A 210 -3.38 -5.79 -5.16
N ALA A 211 -3.17 -5.17 -6.32
CA ALA A 211 -3.73 -3.86 -6.64
C ALA A 211 -5.27 -3.85 -6.57
N ILE A 212 -5.91 -4.86 -7.18
CA ILE A 212 -7.37 -5.00 -7.19
C ILE A 212 -7.90 -5.23 -5.77
N ALA A 213 -7.20 -6.03 -4.97
CA ALA A 213 -7.59 -6.33 -3.60
C ALA A 213 -7.55 -5.12 -2.65
N LEU A 214 -6.83 -4.04 -3.00
CA LEU A 214 -6.81 -2.81 -2.20
C LEU A 214 -8.06 -1.93 -2.44
N PHE A 215 -8.79 -2.11 -3.54
CA PHE A 215 -9.97 -1.30 -3.88
C PHE A 215 -11.17 -1.42 -2.93
N PRO A 216 -11.52 -2.61 -2.40
CA PRO A 216 -12.59 -2.74 -1.41
C PRO A 216 -12.16 -2.28 0.00
N CYS A 217 -10.87 -2.03 0.25
CA CYS A 217 -10.42 -1.52 1.54
C CYS A 217 -10.95 -0.11 1.78
N THR A 218 -11.30 0.18 3.03
CA THR A 218 -11.73 1.51 3.46
C THR A 218 -10.71 2.09 4.43
N ARG A 219 -10.77 3.40 4.66
CA ARG A 219 -10.12 4.05 5.79
C ARG A 219 -11.16 4.80 6.59
N GLU A 220 -10.98 4.85 7.90
CA GLU A 220 -11.78 5.72 8.74
C GLU A 220 -11.24 7.14 8.59
N THR A 221 -12.12 8.04 8.17
CA THR A 221 -11.87 9.47 8.15
C THR A 221 -12.91 10.12 9.05
N VAL A 222 -12.51 11.14 9.79
CA VAL A 222 -13.45 11.94 10.56
C VAL A 222 -14.41 12.61 9.56
N ALA A 223 -15.71 12.61 9.88
CA ALA A 223 -16.65 13.38 9.07
C ALA A 223 -16.17 14.83 9.01
N PRO A 224 -16.30 15.51 7.85
CA PRO A 224 -16.09 16.95 7.83
C PRO A 224 -16.98 17.59 8.90
N PRO A 225 -16.56 18.69 9.54
CA PRO A 225 -17.46 19.46 10.39
C PRO A 225 -18.71 19.73 9.57
N ALA A 226 -19.88 19.52 10.18
CA ALA A 226 -21.16 19.65 9.50
C ALA A 226 -21.35 21.10 9.04
N SER A 227 -20.81 21.44 7.86
CA SER A 227 -21.19 22.62 7.10
C SER A 227 -22.11 22.17 6.01
N ALA A 228 -23.29 22.75 6.01
CA ALA A 228 -24.43 22.42 5.20
C ALA A 228 -24.05 22.13 3.74
N LYS A 229 -24.63 21.02 3.28
CA LYS A 229 -24.90 20.69 1.89
C LYS A 229 -25.08 21.96 1.03
N THR A 230 -24.07 22.26 0.21
CA THR A 230 -24.26 22.85 -1.13
C THR A 230 -25.01 24.18 -1.19
N ALA A 231 -24.31 25.33 -1.12
CA ALA A 231 -24.90 26.57 -1.65
C ALA A 231 -23.91 27.65 -2.16
N LEU A 232 -22.75 27.88 -1.56
CA LEU A 232 -21.77 28.86 -2.07
C LEU A 232 -20.31 28.43 -1.88
N GLN A 233 -19.90 27.31 -2.49
CA GLN A 233 -18.47 26.96 -2.54
C GLN A 233 -17.76 27.85 -3.58
N ILE A 234 -16.66 28.48 -3.18
CA ILE A 234 -15.79 29.24 -4.08
C ILE A 234 -14.88 28.22 -4.80
N ASP A 235 -15.14 28.02 -6.09
CA ASP A 235 -14.36 27.09 -6.95
C ASP A 235 -13.46 27.81 -7.96
N ASP A 236 -13.50 29.15 -7.99
CA ASP A 236 -12.67 29.95 -8.90
C ASP A 236 -11.18 29.79 -8.55
N PRO A 237 -10.33 29.32 -9.49
CA PRO A 237 -8.92 29.05 -9.22
C PRO A 237 -8.12 30.31 -8.86
N GLU A 238 -8.49 31.49 -9.37
CA GLU A 238 -7.80 32.75 -9.06
C GLU A 238 -8.11 33.17 -7.61
N ILE A 239 -9.40 33.08 -7.22
CA ILE A 239 -9.83 33.40 -5.86
C ILE A 239 -9.27 32.38 -4.85
N LEU A 240 -9.22 31.10 -5.22
CA LEU A 240 -8.61 30.06 -4.37
C LEU A 240 -7.10 30.29 -4.18
N ALA A 241 -6.39 30.70 -5.24
CA ALA A 241 -4.97 31.03 -5.14
C ALA A 241 -4.75 32.23 -4.21
N GLU A 242 -5.55 33.29 -4.35
CA GLU A 242 -5.50 34.46 -3.49
C GLU A 242 -5.77 34.11 -2.02
N LEU A 243 -6.86 33.38 -1.74
CA LEU A 243 -7.22 32.95 -0.38
C LEU A 243 -6.16 32.03 0.23
N SER A 244 -5.57 31.14 -0.57
CA SER A 244 -4.46 30.29 -0.09
C SER A 244 -3.22 31.10 0.27
N ALA A 245 -2.85 32.08 -0.54
CA ALA A 245 -1.70 32.95 -0.27
C ALA A 245 -1.96 33.89 0.92
N GLN A 246 -3.21 34.32 1.12
CA GLN A 246 -3.60 35.12 2.27
C GLN A 246 -3.55 34.31 3.57
N LEU A 247 -4.14 33.11 3.59
CA LEU A 247 -4.11 32.24 4.77
C LEU A 247 -2.68 31.79 5.10
N GLN A 248 -1.86 31.49 4.09
CA GLN A 248 -0.46 31.13 4.31
C GLN A 248 0.31 32.27 5.00
N ARG A 249 0.15 33.52 4.53
CA ARG A 249 0.78 34.69 5.16
C ARG A 249 0.31 34.91 6.60
N GLN A 250 -0.95 34.62 6.91
CA GLN A 250 -1.48 34.72 8.28
C GLN A 250 -0.88 33.66 9.21
N LEU A 251 -0.60 32.47 8.68
CA LEU A 251 -0.08 31.33 9.45
C LEU A 251 1.45 31.26 9.47
N GLU A 252 2.12 32.10 8.71
CA GLU A 252 3.58 32.13 8.62
C GLU A 252 4.19 32.47 10.00
N GLY A 253 5.06 31.58 10.49
CA GLY A 253 5.67 31.70 11.82
C GLY A 253 4.74 31.40 13.01
N ALA A 254 3.49 30.99 12.77
CA ALA A 254 2.57 30.62 13.84
C ALA A 254 2.88 29.25 14.45
N PHE A 255 3.47 28.35 13.66
CA PHE A 255 3.85 27.00 14.08
C PHE A 255 5.35 26.91 14.36
N GLY A 256 5.71 26.25 15.46
CA GLY A 256 7.10 25.93 15.79
C GLY A 256 7.56 24.61 15.18
N GLU A 257 8.79 24.21 15.52
CA GLU A 257 9.31 22.87 15.18
C GLU A 257 8.51 21.78 15.91
N GLY A 258 8.27 20.66 15.22
CA GLY A 258 7.46 19.57 15.76
C GLY A 258 7.19 18.46 14.75
N GLU A 259 6.09 17.73 14.96
CA GLU A 259 5.63 16.75 13.99
C GLU A 259 4.93 17.43 12.81
N GLY A 260 5.00 16.84 11.62
CA GLY A 260 4.29 17.40 10.46
C GLY A 260 2.78 17.35 10.69
N LEU A 261 2.09 18.48 10.57
CA LEU A 261 0.65 18.61 10.85
C LEU A 261 -0.12 18.85 9.56
N VAL A 262 -1.32 18.29 9.46
CA VAL A 262 -2.19 18.51 8.32
C VAL A 262 -3.58 18.87 8.83
N TYR A 263 -4.08 20.04 8.40
CA TYR A 263 -5.42 20.53 8.75
C TYR A 263 -6.25 20.80 7.49
N ALA A 264 -7.55 20.53 7.57
CA ALA A 264 -8.54 21.01 6.62
C ALA A 264 -9.10 22.32 7.15
N ALA A 265 -9.17 23.36 6.31
CA ALA A 265 -9.63 24.69 6.70
C ALA A 265 -10.75 25.16 5.78
N ILE A 266 -11.76 25.79 6.37
CA ILE A 266 -12.80 26.54 5.66
C ILE A 266 -12.50 28.01 5.86
N VAL A 267 -12.35 28.73 4.75
CA VAL A 267 -12.05 30.16 4.72
C VAL A 267 -13.16 30.89 3.98
N VAL A 268 -13.68 31.98 4.53
CA VAL A 268 -14.69 32.82 3.85
C VAL A 268 -14.04 33.73 2.81
N ARG A 269 -14.83 34.32 1.90
CA ARG A 269 -14.32 35.22 0.85
C ARG A 269 -13.40 36.34 1.35
N ASP A 270 -13.58 36.80 2.59
CA ASP A 270 -12.76 37.86 3.20
C ASP A 270 -11.40 37.35 3.73
N GLY A 271 -11.07 36.07 3.51
CA GLY A 271 -9.82 35.45 3.93
C GLY A 271 -9.75 35.13 5.42
N GLN A 272 -10.87 35.17 6.14
CA GLN A 272 -10.96 34.79 7.54
C GLN A 272 -11.20 33.28 7.70
N LEU A 273 -10.52 32.67 8.67
CA LEU A 273 -10.68 31.26 9.01
C LEU A 273 -12.03 31.06 9.70
N HIS A 274 -12.93 30.32 9.05
CA HIS A 274 -14.23 30.00 9.63
C HIS A 274 -14.16 28.76 10.52
N SER A 275 -13.50 27.71 10.05
CA SER A 275 -13.31 26.49 10.84
C SER A 275 -12.07 25.73 10.34
N TYR A 276 -11.51 24.90 11.21
CA TYR A 276 -10.42 23.99 10.87
C TYR A 276 -10.63 22.63 11.53
N GLN A 277 -10.08 21.58 10.93
CA GLN A 277 -10.15 20.21 11.43
C GLN A 277 -8.81 19.49 11.23
N PRO A 278 -8.28 18.78 12.24
CA PRO A 278 -7.06 17.98 12.10
C PRO A 278 -7.29 16.75 11.20
N ILE A 279 -6.32 16.43 10.34
CA ILE A 279 -6.38 15.31 9.38
C ILE A 279 -5.50 14.13 9.80
N ASN A 280 -4.31 14.38 10.32
CA ASN A 280 -3.37 13.35 10.77
C ASN A 280 -3.31 13.24 12.29
N GLY A 281 -2.80 12.11 12.81
CA GLY A 281 -2.75 11.82 14.26
C GLY A 281 -2.05 12.93 15.07
N ALA A 282 -0.90 13.41 14.59
CA ALA A 282 -0.17 14.50 15.22
C ALA A 282 -1.01 15.79 15.38
N ALA A 283 -1.79 16.16 14.35
CA ALA A 283 -2.68 17.31 14.42
C ALA A 283 -3.87 17.09 15.37
N HIS A 284 -4.31 15.84 15.53
CA HIS A 284 -5.37 15.48 16.46
C HIS A 284 -4.92 15.53 17.91
N ASP A 285 -3.71 15.05 18.19
CA ASP A 285 -3.11 15.04 19.54
C ASP A 285 -2.92 16.47 20.08
N LEU A 286 -2.73 17.45 19.19
CA LEU A 286 -2.68 18.86 19.54
C LEU A 286 -4.06 19.46 19.86
N GLY A 287 -5.16 18.92 19.34
CA GLY A 287 -6.52 19.41 19.61
C GLY A 287 -6.65 20.94 19.47
N GLU A 288 -7.23 21.60 20.49
CA GLU A 288 -7.40 23.06 20.57
C GLU A 288 -6.12 23.81 20.99
N SER A 289 -5.03 23.12 21.34
CA SER A 289 -3.75 23.75 21.70
C SER A 289 -2.98 24.30 20.49
N THR A 290 -3.52 24.09 19.29
CA THR A 290 -2.97 24.59 18.04
C THR A 290 -3.02 26.13 17.95
N PRO A 291 -2.01 26.76 17.32
CA PRO A 291 -2.05 28.18 16.97
C PRO A 291 -3.30 28.57 16.18
N LEU A 292 -3.91 27.65 15.42
CA LEU A 292 -5.15 27.88 14.66
C LEU A 292 -6.33 28.33 15.53
N ALA A 293 -6.40 27.90 16.80
CA ALA A 293 -7.44 28.31 17.74
C ALA A 293 -7.41 29.82 18.05
N ARG A 294 -6.26 30.48 17.84
CA ARG A 294 -6.09 31.92 18.08
C ARG A 294 -6.53 32.78 16.89
N PHE A 295 -6.72 32.17 15.72
CA PHE A 295 -7.23 32.87 14.54
C PHE A 295 -8.75 32.94 14.65
N GLY A 296 -9.30 34.16 14.59
CA GLY A 296 -10.70 34.44 14.89
C GLY A 296 -11.67 33.57 14.10
N ILE A 297 -12.20 32.54 14.78
CA ILE A 297 -13.27 31.67 14.28
C ILE A 297 -14.55 32.50 14.27
N ILE A 298 -15.00 32.93 13.09
CA ILE A 298 -16.32 33.57 12.99
C ILE A 298 -17.38 32.49 13.17
N SER A 299 -18.17 32.59 14.23
CA SER A 299 -19.39 31.79 14.38
C SER A 299 -20.46 32.30 13.41
N LEU A 300 -20.80 31.49 12.41
CA LEU A 300 -21.93 31.77 11.50
C LEU A 300 -23.29 31.39 12.14
N ALA A 301 -23.34 31.12 13.44
CA ALA A 301 -24.52 30.59 14.11
C ALA A 301 -25.65 31.61 14.38
N GLY A 302 -25.65 32.78 13.72
CA GLY A 302 -26.54 33.89 14.05
C GLY A 302 -27.68 34.16 13.07
N GLU A 303 -27.46 33.99 11.77
CA GLU A 303 -28.46 34.32 10.74
C GLU A 303 -28.25 33.34 9.60
N GLY A 304 -29.31 32.88 8.94
CA GLY A 304 -29.28 31.98 7.80
C GLY A 304 -28.64 32.58 6.53
N VAL A 305 -27.53 33.29 6.69
CA VAL A 305 -26.71 33.88 5.65
C VAL A 305 -25.70 32.81 5.23
N GLU A 306 -25.97 32.20 4.08
CA GLU A 306 -25.02 31.33 3.40
C GLU A 306 -23.83 32.17 2.93
N VAL A 307 -22.68 32.05 3.61
CA VAL A 307 -21.47 32.81 3.25
C VAL A 307 -20.64 32.01 2.23
N PRO A 308 -20.18 32.64 1.14
CA PRO A 308 -19.26 32.00 0.21
C PRO A 308 -17.96 31.58 0.91
N HIS A 309 -17.58 30.31 0.73
CA HIS A 309 -16.43 29.74 1.40
C HIS A 309 -15.55 28.90 0.46
N ALA A 310 -14.25 29.01 0.64
CA ALA A 310 -13.22 28.19 0.01
C ALA A 310 -12.78 27.08 0.96
N ARG A 311 -12.45 25.92 0.36
CA ARG A 311 -11.86 24.80 1.08
C ARG A 311 -10.37 24.74 0.81
N LEU A 312 -9.58 24.82 1.87
CA LEU A 312 -8.12 24.85 1.81
C LEU A 312 -7.53 23.75 2.69
N GLN A 313 -6.33 23.30 2.34
CA GLN A 313 -5.53 22.37 3.13
C GLN A 313 -4.31 23.11 3.65
N ILE A 314 -4.08 23.04 4.97
CA ILE A 314 -2.89 23.57 5.64
C ILE A 314 -1.94 22.40 5.90
N LEU A 315 -0.73 22.49 5.38
CA LEU A 315 0.36 21.55 5.63
C LEU A 315 1.45 22.25 6.43
N VAL A 316 1.76 21.73 7.61
CA VAL A 316 2.85 22.20 8.46
C VAL A 316 3.96 21.17 8.38
N SER A 317 5.16 21.59 7.98
CA SER A 317 6.33 20.73 7.97
C SER A 317 6.87 20.51 9.40
N PRO A 318 7.72 19.50 9.62
CA PRO A 318 8.40 19.34 10.91
C PRO A 318 9.25 20.53 11.34
N SER A 319 9.69 21.35 10.39
CA SER A 319 10.45 22.59 10.64
C SER A 319 9.55 23.80 10.91
N GLY A 320 8.24 23.63 11.01
CA GLY A 320 7.27 24.72 11.22
C GLY A 320 6.90 25.51 9.96
N GLU A 321 7.36 25.09 8.77
CA GLU A 321 7.00 25.77 7.51
C GLU A 321 5.54 25.46 7.15
N VAL A 322 4.74 26.51 6.93
CA VAL A 322 3.33 26.38 6.57
C VAL A 322 3.15 26.52 5.06
N ARG A 323 2.44 25.58 4.44
CA ARG A 323 1.97 25.67 3.06
C ARG A 323 0.47 25.48 2.99
N VAL A 324 -0.21 26.39 2.32
CA VAL A 324 -1.67 26.30 2.10
C VAL A 324 -1.94 25.97 0.64
N ARG A 325 -2.85 25.04 0.38
CA ARG A 325 -3.24 24.63 -0.97
C ARG A 325 -4.76 24.50 -1.09
N SER A 326 -5.27 24.61 -2.31
CA SER A 326 -6.67 24.31 -2.57
C SER A 326 -6.99 22.86 -2.26
N TRP A 327 -8.14 22.64 -1.62
CA TRP A 327 -8.59 21.30 -1.27
C TRP A 327 -8.99 20.55 -2.55
N THR A 328 -8.20 19.53 -2.91
CA THR A 328 -8.53 18.62 -4.01
C THR A 328 -9.04 17.29 -3.44
N PRO A 329 -10.29 16.87 -3.74
CA PRO A 329 -10.81 15.57 -3.33
C PRO A 329 -10.10 14.38 -4.01
#